data_AF-A0A7C5BYJ0-F1
#
_entry.id   AF-A0A7C5BYJ0-F1
#
_cell.length_a   1.000
_cell.length_b   1.000
_cell.length_c   1.000
_cell.angle_alpha   90.00
_cell.angle_beta   90.00
_cell.angle_gamma   90.00
#
_symmetry.space_group_name_H-M   'P 1'
#
loop_
_entity.id
_entity.type
_entity.pdbx_description
1 polymer ?
#
loop_
_entity_poly.entity_id
_entity_poly.type
_entity_poly.pdbx_seq_one_letter_code
_entity_poly.pdbx_strand_id
1 'polypeptide(L)'
;MARLPRALDQPRLDPLVVLDFPVADVYGSHWSITGENIPGEDSPPEAVFLPGRNACLLLKAGVWCLLHGISALALGILGTNPFADARPEFLTKIEEVLQSSMGYPVRILTPFAKMDKKSVMNLGKGLPLELSFSCIAPRGGLHCGCCNKCAERREAFALAALPDPTPYAPSPPPQVLP
;
A
#
# COMPACT_ATOMS: atom_id res chain seq x y z
N MET A 1 9.87 -6.02 6.51
CA MET A 1 9.50 -5.24 5.32
C MET A 1 10.35 -5.54 4.07
N ALA A 2 11.55 -6.12 4.15
CA ALA A 2 12.41 -6.36 2.96
C ALA A 2 12.24 -7.74 2.28
N ARG A 3 11.08 -8.41 2.42
CA ARG A 3 10.92 -9.82 1.97
C ARG A 3 10.90 -9.95 0.45
N LEU A 4 10.17 -9.08 -0.24
CA LEU A 4 9.97 -9.18 -1.69
C LEU A 4 11.18 -8.71 -2.52
N PRO A 5 11.81 -7.53 -2.27
CA PRO A 5 12.94 -7.09 -3.10
C PRO A 5 14.15 -8.03 -3.01
N ARG A 6 14.43 -8.57 -1.82
CA ARG A 6 15.54 -9.52 -1.61
C ARG A 6 15.31 -10.86 -2.32
N ALA A 7 14.07 -11.27 -2.50
CA ALA A 7 13.74 -12.56 -3.12
C ALA A 7 13.65 -12.49 -4.64
N LEU A 8 13.43 -11.30 -5.22
CA LEU A 8 13.39 -11.13 -6.66
C LEU A 8 14.81 -11.15 -7.28
N ASP A 9 15.84 -10.74 -6.53
CA ASP A 9 17.28 -10.74 -6.88
C ASP A 9 17.52 -10.56 -8.40
N GLN A 10 17.05 -9.42 -8.94
CA GLN A 10 17.18 -9.09 -10.36
C GLN A 10 18.20 -7.98 -10.58
N PRO A 11 19.00 -8.02 -11.66
CA PRO A 11 19.98 -6.98 -11.99
C PRO A 11 19.41 -5.57 -12.19
N ARG A 12 18.09 -5.45 -12.32
CA ARG A 12 17.35 -4.19 -12.55
C ARG A 12 16.79 -3.58 -11.26
N LEU A 13 17.08 -4.17 -10.11
CA LEU A 13 16.61 -3.69 -8.80
C LEU A 13 17.79 -3.12 -8.02
N ASP A 14 17.75 -1.81 -7.77
CA ASP A 14 18.63 -1.18 -6.80
C ASP A 14 18.27 -1.62 -5.36
N PRO A 15 19.19 -1.45 -4.40
CA PRO A 15 18.91 -1.74 -2.99
C PRO A 15 17.66 -1.01 -2.47
N LEU A 16 16.93 -1.68 -1.57
CA LEU A 16 15.75 -1.08 -0.92
C LEU A 16 16.14 0.19 -0.15
N VAL A 17 15.52 1.30 -0.51
CA VAL A 17 15.60 2.57 0.22
C VAL A 17 14.38 2.73 1.11
N VAL A 18 14.60 3.12 2.36
CA VAL A 18 13.54 3.39 3.34
C VAL A 18 13.48 4.89 3.60
N LEU A 19 12.28 5.48 3.43
CA LEU A 19 12.00 6.88 3.69
C LEU A 19 11.02 6.98 4.85
N ASP A 20 11.49 7.37 6.04
CA ASP A 20 10.63 7.49 7.22
C ASP A 20 9.74 8.73 7.17
N PHE A 21 8.43 8.58 7.29
CA PHE A 21 7.49 9.71 7.33
C PHE A 21 6.66 9.64 8.61
N PRO A 22 7.19 10.10 9.75
CA PRO A 22 6.45 10.12 11.00
C PRO A 22 5.28 11.10 10.88
N VAL A 23 4.09 10.64 11.26
CA VAL A 23 2.83 11.40 11.18
C VAL A 23 2.06 11.38 12.49
N ALA A 24 2.67 10.91 13.58
CA ALA A 24 2.02 10.80 14.88
C ALA A 24 1.58 12.17 15.43
N ASP A 25 2.34 13.22 15.11
CA ASP A 25 2.04 14.62 15.43
C ASP A 25 0.78 15.15 14.73
N VAL A 26 0.46 14.63 13.53
CA VAL A 26 -0.71 15.04 12.74
C VAL A 26 -1.90 14.10 12.97
N TYR A 27 -1.67 12.79 13.01
CA TYR A 27 -2.72 11.78 13.12
C TYR A 27 -3.15 11.51 14.56
N GLY A 28 -2.35 11.91 15.56
CA GLY A 28 -2.70 11.79 16.97
C GLY A 28 -3.12 10.38 17.36
N SER A 29 -4.36 10.23 17.84
CA SER A 29 -4.92 8.96 18.32
C SER A 29 -5.53 8.07 17.23
N HIS A 30 -5.23 8.32 15.95
CA HIS A 30 -5.73 7.49 14.85
C HIS A 30 -5.23 6.03 15.00
N TRP A 31 -6.05 5.04 14.61
CA TRP A 31 -5.74 3.61 14.77
C TRP A 31 -4.40 3.20 14.13
N SER A 32 -3.99 3.88 13.06
CA SER A 32 -2.73 3.63 12.36
C SER A 32 -1.49 4.11 13.12
N ILE A 33 -1.68 4.90 14.18
CA ILE A 33 -0.63 5.38 15.10
C ILE A 33 -0.64 4.56 16.39
N THR A 34 -1.82 4.38 16.98
CA THR A 34 -1.96 3.77 18.32
C THR A 34 -2.01 2.24 18.27
N GLY A 35 -2.46 1.66 17.15
CA GLY A 35 -2.79 0.24 17.09
C GLY A 35 -4.06 -0.15 17.85
N GLU A 36 -4.83 0.84 18.33
CA GLU A 36 -6.10 0.65 19.00
C GLU A 36 -7.27 0.81 18.02
N ASN A 37 -8.38 0.11 18.27
CA ASN A 37 -9.61 0.19 17.45
C ASN A 37 -9.36 -0.01 15.95
N ILE A 38 -8.47 -0.94 15.60
CA ILE A 38 -8.11 -1.22 14.21
C ILE A 38 -9.35 -1.78 13.46
N PRO A 39 -9.65 -1.30 12.24
CA PRO A 39 -10.75 -1.82 11.42
C PRO A 39 -10.74 -3.36 11.29
N GLY A 40 -11.83 -3.97 11.77
CA GLY A 40 -12.08 -5.40 11.68
C GLY A 40 -12.50 -5.85 10.28
N GLU A 41 -12.68 -7.15 10.09
CA GLU A 41 -13.04 -7.79 8.82
C GLU A 41 -14.19 -7.10 8.07
N ASP A 42 -15.29 -6.82 8.77
CA ASP A 42 -16.50 -6.23 8.18
C ASP A 42 -16.49 -4.70 8.13
N SER A 43 -15.36 -4.07 8.46
CA SER A 43 -15.25 -2.61 8.40
C SER A 43 -15.27 -2.11 6.95
N PRO A 44 -15.99 -1.03 6.66
CA PRO A 44 -16.10 -0.54 5.30
C PRO A 44 -14.77 0.06 4.80
N PRO A 45 -14.55 0.18 3.47
CA PRO A 45 -13.28 0.62 2.90
C PRO A 45 -12.79 1.99 3.41
N GLU A 46 -13.70 2.91 3.74
CA GLU A 46 -13.38 4.22 4.31
C GLU A 46 -12.79 4.15 5.71
N ALA A 47 -13.03 3.08 6.48
CA ALA A 47 -12.48 2.92 7.83
C ALA A 47 -10.95 2.80 7.83
N VAL A 48 -10.36 2.39 6.70
CA VAL A 48 -8.91 2.31 6.49
C VAL A 48 -8.35 3.46 5.66
N PHE A 49 -9.14 4.50 5.42
CA PHE A 49 -8.64 5.70 4.76
C PHE A 49 -7.62 6.41 5.65
N LEU A 50 -6.52 6.87 5.04
CA LEU A 50 -5.50 7.67 5.71
C LEU A 50 -5.48 9.06 5.06
N PRO A 51 -6.05 10.09 5.72
CA PRO A 51 -6.20 11.42 5.12
C PRO A 51 -4.86 12.01 4.66
N GLY A 52 -4.76 12.39 3.38
CA GLY A 52 -3.59 13.05 2.80
C GLY A 52 -2.35 12.16 2.63
N ARG A 53 -2.49 10.84 2.83
CA ARG A 53 -1.36 9.90 2.81
C ARG A 53 -0.64 9.84 1.47
N ASN A 54 -1.36 9.84 0.33
CA ASN A 54 -0.67 9.81 -0.97
C ASN A 54 0.04 11.13 -1.29
N ALA A 55 -0.48 12.28 -0.84
CA ALA A 55 0.20 13.56 -0.99
C ALA A 55 1.56 13.55 -0.28
N CYS A 56 1.58 13.11 0.97
CA CYS A 56 2.79 13.00 1.77
C CYS A 56 3.84 12.10 1.12
N LEU A 57 3.41 10.91 0.67
CA LEU A 57 4.29 9.94 0.03
C LEU A 57 4.87 10.45 -1.28
N LEU A 58 4.02 11.02 -2.16
CA LEU A 58 4.45 11.50 -3.46
C LEU A 58 5.40 12.69 -3.35
N LEU A 59 5.16 13.63 -2.43
CA LEU A 59 6.05 14.76 -2.22
C LEU A 59 7.43 14.33 -1.74
N LYS A 60 7.48 13.48 -0.69
CA LYS A 60 8.76 13.03 -0.14
C LYS A 60 9.53 12.12 -1.11
N ALA A 61 8.84 11.18 -1.76
CA ALA A 61 9.46 10.32 -2.77
C ALA A 61 9.90 11.12 -3.99
N GLY A 62 9.15 12.14 -4.41
CA GLY A 62 9.52 13.04 -5.50
C GLY A 62 10.83 13.80 -5.24
N VAL A 63 11.00 14.35 -4.03
CA VAL A 63 12.29 14.97 -3.60
C VAL A 63 13.42 13.94 -3.67
N TRP A 64 13.17 12.71 -3.20
CA TRP A 64 14.19 11.66 -3.25
C TRP A 64 14.56 11.31 -4.70
N CYS A 65 13.57 11.15 -5.59
CA CYS A 65 13.78 10.89 -7.01
C CYS A 65 14.63 11.98 -7.67
N LEU A 66 14.34 13.26 -7.40
CA LEU A 66 15.15 14.39 -7.88
C LEU A 66 16.63 14.23 -7.52
N LEU A 67 16.92 14.01 -6.23
CA LEU A 67 18.29 13.93 -5.72
C LEU A 67 19.09 12.76 -6.31
N HIS A 68 18.41 11.78 -6.91
CA HIS A 68 18.99 10.59 -7.51
C HIS A 68 18.83 10.54 -9.03
N GLY A 69 18.36 11.62 -9.66
CA GLY A 69 18.19 11.68 -11.12
C GLY A 69 17.16 10.70 -11.67
N ILE A 70 16.12 10.38 -10.90
CA ILE A 70 15.03 9.49 -11.29
C ILE A 70 13.84 10.32 -11.79
N SER A 71 13.47 10.13 -13.05
CA SER A 71 12.41 10.89 -13.73
C SER A 71 11.03 10.23 -13.71
N ALA A 72 10.88 9.07 -13.06
CA ALA A 72 9.62 8.34 -12.97
C ALA A 72 9.34 7.86 -11.55
N LEU A 73 8.14 8.16 -11.05
CA LEU A 73 7.65 7.75 -9.74
C LEU A 73 6.35 6.98 -9.92
N ALA A 74 6.33 5.69 -9.59
CA ALA A 74 5.14 4.85 -9.75
C ALA A 74 4.32 4.71 -8.46
N LEU A 75 3.00 4.79 -8.56
CA LEU A 75 2.05 4.54 -7.48
C LEU A 75 1.06 3.43 -7.88
N GLY A 76 1.02 2.35 -7.09
CA GLY A 76 0.18 1.17 -7.32
C GLY A 76 -1.30 1.34 -6.94
N ILE A 77 -1.95 2.43 -7.37
CA ILE A 77 -3.40 2.62 -7.17
C ILE A 77 -4.22 1.77 -8.15
N LEU A 78 -5.31 1.16 -7.67
CA LEU A 78 -6.29 0.46 -8.50
C LEU A 78 -7.32 1.43 -9.06
N GLY A 79 -7.97 1.06 -10.16
CA GLY A 79 -9.07 1.84 -10.74
C GLY A 79 -10.31 1.94 -9.85
N THR A 80 -10.45 1.02 -8.90
CA THR A 80 -11.55 0.99 -7.92
C THR A 80 -11.27 1.81 -6.66
N ASN A 81 -10.15 2.54 -6.58
CA ASN A 81 -9.83 3.35 -5.41
C ASN A 81 -10.79 4.57 -5.33
N PRO A 82 -11.57 4.70 -4.25
CA PRO A 82 -12.58 5.76 -4.14
C PRO A 82 -12.02 7.11 -3.69
N PHE A 83 -10.77 7.18 -3.23
CA PHE A 83 -10.26 8.35 -2.52
C PHE A 83 -9.76 9.46 -3.44
N ALA A 84 -9.97 10.71 -3.01
CA ALA A 84 -9.64 11.89 -3.80
C ALA A 84 -8.15 11.98 -4.16
N ASP A 85 -7.27 11.51 -3.28
CA ASP A 85 -5.80 11.48 -3.42
C ASP A 85 -5.30 10.30 -4.27
N ALA A 86 -6.20 9.59 -4.95
CA ALA A 86 -5.89 8.58 -5.96
C ALA A 86 -6.44 8.95 -7.36
N ARG A 87 -7.15 10.07 -7.50
CA ARG A 87 -7.78 10.47 -8.77
C ARG A 87 -6.75 11.08 -9.74
N PRO A 88 -6.94 10.95 -11.07
CA PRO A 88 -6.05 11.54 -12.06
C PRO A 88 -5.81 13.05 -11.87
N GLU A 89 -6.86 13.81 -11.54
CA GLU A 89 -6.74 15.26 -11.32
C GLU A 89 -5.77 15.61 -10.18
N PHE A 90 -5.82 14.86 -9.08
CA PHE A 90 -4.90 15.06 -7.96
C PHE A 90 -3.47 14.73 -8.38
N LEU A 91 -3.26 13.61 -9.08
CA LEU A 91 -1.94 13.16 -9.50
C LEU A 91 -1.30 14.11 -10.50
N THR A 92 -2.06 14.64 -11.46
CA THR A 92 -1.58 15.68 -12.39
C THR A 92 -1.12 16.92 -11.62
N LYS A 93 -1.90 17.39 -10.65
CA LYS A 93 -1.51 18.56 -9.83
C LYS A 93 -0.25 18.31 -9.00
N ILE A 94 -0.10 17.11 -8.42
CA ILE A 94 1.12 16.75 -7.69
C ILE A 94 2.32 16.68 -8.64
N GLU A 95 2.17 16.11 -9.84
CA GLU A 95 3.21 16.09 -10.86
C GLU A 95 3.66 17.52 -11.23
N GLU A 96 2.71 18.44 -11.45
CA GLU A 96 2.99 19.87 -11.71
C GLU A 96 3.70 20.56 -10.55
N VAL A 97 3.29 20.29 -9.30
CA VAL A 97 3.95 20.84 -8.10
C VAL A 97 5.39 20.34 -8.00
N LEU A 98 5.65 19.06 -8.22
CA LEU A 98 7.00 18.51 -8.20
C LEU A 98 7.87 19.13 -9.30
N GLN A 99 7.36 19.21 -10.53
CA GLN A 99 8.11 19.78 -11.66
C GLN A 99 8.41 21.27 -11.47
N SER A 100 7.43 22.06 -11.01
CA SER A 100 7.58 23.50 -10.81
C SER A 100 8.47 23.87 -9.62
N SER A 101 8.45 23.08 -8.54
CA SER A 101 9.28 23.33 -7.36
C SER A 101 10.73 22.89 -7.53
N MET A 102 11.01 21.94 -8.43
CA MET A 102 12.32 21.29 -8.54
C MET A 102 13.04 21.58 -9.86
N GLY A 103 12.36 22.10 -10.88
CA GLY A 103 12.95 22.34 -12.20
C GLY A 103 13.41 21.07 -12.91
N TYR A 104 12.89 19.90 -12.50
CA TYR A 104 13.30 18.58 -12.96
C TYR A 104 12.08 17.77 -13.46
N PRO A 105 12.17 17.10 -14.62
CA PRO A 105 11.06 16.33 -15.13
C PRO A 105 10.87 15.04 -14.32
N VAL A 106 9.79 14.98 -13.53
CA VAL A 106 9.30 13.76 -12.90
C VAL A 106 7.92 13.41 -13.44
N ARG A 107 7.69 12.14 -13.75
CA ARG A 107 6.40 11.60 -14.19
C ARG A 107 5.81 10.68 -13.14
N ILE A 108 4.55 10.90 -12.79
CA ILE A 108 3.79 10.02 -11.90
C ILE A 108 3.12 8.93 -12.75
N LEU A 109 3.51 7.68 -12.52
CA LEU A 109 3.00 6.51 -13.22
C LEU A 109 2.00 5.76 -12.34
N THR A 110 0.84 5.41 -12.90
CA THR A 110 -0.18 4.64 -12.17
C THR A 110 -0.58 3.39 -12.95
N PRO A 111 0.31 2.38 -12.99
CA PRO A 111 0.17 1.24 -13.90
C PRO A 111 -1.12 0.44 -13.70
N PHE A 112 -1.73 0.51 -12.52
CA PHE A 112 -2.95 -0.23 -12.18
C PHE A 112 -4.21 0.64 -12.12
N ALA A 113 -4.15 1.93 -12.49
CA ALA A 113 -5.27 2.86 -12.36
C ALA A 113 -6.48 2.51 -13.25
N LYS A 114 -6.32 1.60 -14.22
CA LYS A 114 -7.40 1.08 -15.07
C LYS A 114 -7.70 -0.40 -14.85
N MET A 115 -7.11 -0.99 -13.81
CA MET A 115 -7.24 -2.41 -13.50
C MET A 115 -8.09 -2.62 -12.26
N ASP A 116 -8.91 -3.67 -12.30
CA ASP A 116 -9.57 -4.21 -11.12
C ASP A 116 -8.62 -5.15 -10.34
N LYS A 117 -9.05 -5.57 -9.15
CA LYS A 117 -8.26 -6.45 -8.29
C LYS A 117 -7.91 -7.77 -8.99
N LYS A 118 -8.90 -8.39 -9.66
CA LYS A 118 -8.72 -9.67 -10.34
C LYS A 118 -7.66 -9.59 -11.44
N SER A 119 -7.65 -8.50 -12.22
CA SER A 119 -6.68 -8.27 -13.28
C SER A 119 -5.26 -8.11 -12.72
N VAL A 120 -5.10 -7.39 -11.61
CA VAL A 120 -3.79 -7.26 -10.94
C VAL A 120 -3.32 -8.59 -10.35
N MET A 121 -4.21 -9.36 -9.74
CA MET A 121 -3.88 -10.71 -9.27
C MET A 121 -3.43 -11.63 -10.41
N ASN A 122 -4.13 -11.60 -11.54
CA ASN A 122 -3.77 -12.37 -12.73
C ASN A 122 -2.43 -11.94 -13.34
N LEU A 123 -2.13 -10.63 -13.34
CA LEU A 123 -0.84 -10.10 -13.78
C LEU A 123 0.30 -10.58 -12.86
N GLY A 124 0.06 -10.63 -11.55
CA GLY A 124 1.04 -11.01 -10.54
C GLY A 124 1.13 -12.50 -10.22
N LYS A 125 0.34 -13.37 -10.86
CA LYS A 125 0.18 -14.79 -10.46
C LYS A 125 1.47 -15.62 -10.42
N GLY A 126 2.50 -15.20 -11.17
CA GLY A 126 3.82 -15.86 -11.20
C GLY A 126 4.86 -15.25 -10.26
N LEU A 127 4.48 -14.25 -9.46
CA LEU A 127 5.34 -13.63 -8.47
C LEU A 127 5.20 -14.34 -7.12
N PRO A 128 6.22 -14.26 -6.23
CA PRO A 128 6.15 -14.86 -4.90
C PRO A 128 5.23 -14.05 -3.97
N LEU A 129 3.91 -14.19 -4.17
CA LEU A 129 2.88 -13.41 -3.47
C LEU A 129 2.81 -13.72 -1.96
N GLU A 130 3.37 -14.83 -1.50
CA GLU A 130 3.62 -15.17 -0.11
C GLU A 130 4.57 -14.18 0.61
N LEU A 131 5.41 -13.48 -0.16
CA LEU A 131 6.33 -12.47 0.37
C LEU A 131 5.69 -11.08 0.46
N SER A 132 4.51 -10.89 -0.12
CA SER A 132 3.75 -9.64 -0.02
C SER A 132 3.03 -9.53 1.33
N PHE A 133 2.81 -8.31 1.80
CA PHE A 133 2.23 -8.05 3.12
C PHE A 133 1.09 -7.03 3.02
N SER A 134 -0.08 -7.37 3.55
CA SER A 134 -1.30 -6.54 3.45
C SER A 134 -1.93 -6.24 4.81
N CYS A 135 -1.61 -7.03 5.84
CA CYS A 135 -2.24 -6.90 7.14
C CYS A 135 -1.92 -5.56 7.83
N ILE A 136 -2.94 -4.94 8.43
CA ILE A 136 -2.84 -3.67 9.17
C ILE A 136 -2.75 -3.85 10.69
N ALA A 137 -2.81 -5.10 11.18
CA ALA A 137 -2.72 -5.44 12.61
C ALA A 137 -1.83 -6.68 12.86
N PRO A 138 -0.60 -6.74 12.30
CA PRO A 138 0.18 -7.97 12.28
C PRO A 138 0.47 -8.52 13.69
N ARG A 139 0.43 -9.85 13.85
CA ARG A 139 0.76 -10.54 15.11
C ARG A 139 1.98 -11.42 14.91
N GLY A 140 3.05 -11.19 15.68
CA GLY A 140 4.27 -11.99 15.58
C GLY A 140 4.89 -12.01 14.17
N GLY A 141 4.71 -10.94 13.38
CA GLY A 141 5.18 -10.86 12.00
C GLY A 141 4.34 -11.64 10.97
N LEU A 142 3.16 -12.12 11.36
CA LEU A 142 2.17 -12.79 10.51
C LEU A 142 0.94 -11.92 10.28
N HIS A 143 0.17 -12.24 9.23
CA HIS A 143 -1.12 -11.60 8.97
C HIS A 143 -2.12 -11.99 10.05
N CYS A 144 -2.86 -11.04 10.59
CA CYS A 144 -3.74 -11.27 11.73
C CYS A 144 -5.00 -12.10 11.42
N GLY A 145 -5.38 -12.18 10.14
CA GLY A 145 -6.57 -12.92 9.71
C GLY A 145 -7.91 -12.24 10.00
N CYS A 146 -7.97 -11.18 10.81
CA CYS A 146 -9.23 -10.60 11.29
C CYS A 146 -9.43 -9.08 11.01
N CYS A 147 -8.47 -8.42 10.36
CA CYS A 147 -8.64 -7.03 9.90
C CYS A 147 -9.20 -6.99 8.48
N ASN A 148 -9.81 -5.88 8.08
CA ASN A 148 -10.39 -5.76 6.73
C ASN A 148 -9.38 -6.05 5.60
N LYS A 149 -8.12 -5.64 5.73
CA LYS A 149 -7.09 -5.92 4.71
C LYS A 149 -6.68 -7.39 4.62
N CYS A 150 -6.87 -8.17 5.69
CA CYS A 150 -6.74 -9.62 5.60
C CYS A 150 -7.93 -10.23 4.85
N ALA A 151 -9.15 -9.73 5.08
CA ALA A 151 -10.34 -10.16 4.37
C ALA A 151 -10.27 -9.83 2.86
N GLU A 152 -9.96 -8.58 2.50
CA GLU A 152 -9.75 -8.15 1.10
C GLU A 152 -8.69 -8.99 0.39
N ARG A 153 -7.65 -9.44 1.11
CA ARG A 153 -6.60 -10.28 0.55
C ARG A 153 -7.12 -11.69 0.23
N ARG A 154 -7.83 -12.34 1.17
CA ARG A 154 -8.44 -13.66 0.93
C ARG A 154 -9.42 -13.60 -0.23
N GLU A 155 -10.26 -12.57 -0.26
CA GLU A 155 -11.19 -12.32 -1.35
C GLU A 155 -10.46 -12.16 -2.68
N ALA A 156 -9.36 -11.39 -2.72
CA ALA A 156 -8.58 -11.22 -3.94
C ALA A 156 -8.01 -12.54 -4.50
N PHE A 157 -7.52 -13.45 -3.65
CA PHE A 157 -7.08 -14.79 -4.06
C PHE A 157 -8.25 -15.64 -4.56
N ALA A 158 -9.37 -15.64 -3.83
CA ALA A 158 -10.58 -16.36 -4.22
C ALA A 158 -11.13 -15.87 -5.58
N LEU A 159 -11.23 -14.55 -5.79
CA LEU A 159 -11.69 -13.93 -7.04
C LEU A 159 -10.80 -14.28 -8.24
N ALA A 160 -9.51 -14.50 -8.00
CA ALA A 160 -8.54 -14.90 -9.01
C ALA A 160 -8.46 -16.42 -9.21
N ALA A 161 -9.21 -17.22 -8.44
CA ALA A 161 -9.10 -18.68 -8.39
C ALA A 161 -7.66 -19.16 -8.12
N LEU A 162 -6.94 -18.44 -7.26
CA LEU A 162 -5.57 -18.76 -6.84
C LEU A 162 -5.58 -19.25 -5.39
N PRO A 163 -4.70 -20.20 -5.01
CA PRO A 163 -4.51 -20.54 -3.61
C PRO A 163 -3.94 -19.32 -2.87
N ASP A 164 -4.46 -19.04 -1.67
CA ASP A 164 -3.90 -18.01 -0.80
C ASP A 164 -2.68 -18.57 -0.06
N PRO A 165 -1.45 -18.13 -0.35
CA PRO A 165 -0.25 -18.67 0.27
C PRO A 165 0.09 -17.98 1.60
N THR A 166 -0.83 -17.17 2.14
CA THR A 166 -0.55 -16.30 3.27
C THR A 166 -0.49 -17.06 4.60
N PRO A 167 0.60 -16.93 5.37
CA PRO A 167 0.64 -17.48 6.72
C PRO A 167 -0.12 -16.54 7.68
N TYR A 168 -1.31 -16.97 8.08
CA TYR A 168 -2.12 -16.27 9.06
C TYR A 168 -1.71 -16.65 10.49
N ALA A 169 -1.67 -15.67 11.38
CA ALA A 169 -1.54 -15.91 12.80
C ALA A 169 -2.74 -16.73 13.29
N PRO A 170 -2.57 -17.64 14.26
CA PRO A 170 -3.69 -18.31 14.89
C PRO A 170 -4.69 -17.26 15.39
N SER A 171 -5.98 -17.55 15.19
CA SER A 171 -7.06 -16.66 15.62
C SER A 171 -6.92 -16.38 17.12
N PRO A 172 -7.12 -15.13 17.58
CA PRO A 172 -7.28 -14.90 19.00
C PRO A 172 -8.50 -15.71 19.49
N PRO A 173 -8.51 -16.19 20.74
CA PRO A 173 -9.75 -16.69 21.33
C PRO A 173 -10.84 -15.63 21.18
N PRO A 174 -12.12 -16.02 21.01
CA PRO A 174 -13.21 -15.06 20.85
C PRO A 174 -13.12 -14.02 21.97
N GLN A 175 -13.05 -12.74 21.58
CA GLN A 175 -13.23 -11.66 22.53
C GLN A 175 -14.66 -11.80 23.05
N VAL A 176 -14.80 -12.28 24.28
CA VAL A 176 -16.04 -12.17 25.03
C VAL A 176 -16.24 -10.67 25.23
N LEU A 177 -17.04 -10.05 24.36
CA LEU A 177 -17.53 -8.70 24.60
C LEU A 177 -18.32 -8.74 25.93
N PRO A 178 -18.11 -7.79 26.85
CA PRO A 178 -18.92 -7.68 28.06
C PRO A 178 -20.40 -7.42 27.73
#